data_AF-A0A971T5Y5-F1
#
_entry.id   AF-A0A971T5Y5-F1
#
_cell.length_a   1.000
_cell.length_b   1.000
_cell.length_c   1.000
_cell.angle_alpha   90.00
_cell.angle_beta   90.00
_cell.angle_gamma   90.00
#
_symmetry.space_group_name_H-M   'P 1'
#
loop_
_entity.id
_entity.type
_entity.pdbx_description
1 polymer ?
#
loop_
_entity_poly.entity_id
_entity_poly.type
_entity_poly.pdbx_seq_one_letter_code
_entity_poly.pdbx_strand_id
1 'polypeptide(L)'
;MGARGPAGKPKALKELQGNPGKRPLNQHEPIFPKYDELPKPPAHLTTLAKKEFSRVVPLLHQAGILTQVDINVVAAYSQAFGRWVDAEKAIKIHGMTYESDKGNIIQRPEVGIASTAMKEMVSFAAEFGMTPSSRSRIKVEQLEDKVNPFAVFIGGAKKSG
;
A
#
# COMPACT_ATOMS: atom_id res chain seq x y z
N MET A 1 -23.28 -14.79 -6.71
CA MET A 1 -23.95 -14.44 -5.44
C MET A 1 -23.00 -13.57 -4.63
N GLY A 2 -23.21 -12.25 -4.58
CA GLY A 2 -22.38 -11.35 -3.76
C GLY A 2 -22.78 -11.44 -2.30
N ALA A 3 -21.81 -11.47 -1.39
CA ALA A 3 -22.08 -11.47 0.05
C ALA A 3 -22.89 -10.21 0.42
N ARG A 4 -24.13 -10.39 0.90
CA ARG A 4 -25.02 -9.30 1.31
C ARG A 4 -24.60 -8.82 2.70
N GLY A 5 -23.91 -7.69 2.76
CA GLY A 5 -23.56 -6.99 3.99
C GLY A 5 -22.09 -6.55 4.04
N PRO A 6 -21.74 -5.57 4.90
CA PRO A 6 -20.34 -5.17 5.12
C PRO A 6 -19.49 -6.37 5.53
N ALA A 7 -18.28 -6.48 4.98
CA ALA A 7 -17.32 -7.51 5.36
C ALA A 7 -17.12 -7.52 6.89
N GLY A 8 -17.03 -8.71 7.47
CA GLY A 8 -16.83 -8.86 8.90
C GLY A 8 -15.53 -8.20 9.35
N LYS A 9 -15.58 -7.46 10.47
CA LYS A 9 -14.37 -6.91 11.09
C LYS A 9 -13.42 -8.05 11.50
N PRO A 10 -12.11 -7.96 11.21
CA PRO A 10 -11.09 -8.89 11.70
C PRO A 10 -11.15 -9.13 13.21
N LYS A 11 -10.66 -10.27 13.68
CA LYS A 11 -10.61 -10.67 15.09
C LYS A 11 -9.98 -9.57 15.95
N ALA A 12 -8.81 -9.07 15.56
CA ALA A 12 -8.10 -8.00 16.27
C ALA A 12 -8.96 -6.73 16.45
N LEU A 13 -9.84 -6.42 15.48
CA LEU A 13 -10.79 -5.31 15.62
C LEU A 13 -11.89 -5.59 16.65
N LYS A 14 -12.43 -6.82 16.64
CA LYS A 14 -13.51 -7.22 17.54
C LYS A 14 -13.02 -7.35 18.99
N GLU A 15 -11.82 -7.87 19.22
CA GLU A 15 -11.23 -7.99 20.55
C GLU A 15 -11.05 -6.62 21.22
N LEU A 16 -10.44 -5.67 20.51
CA LEU A 16 -10.21 -4.32 21.02
C LEU A 16 -11.51 -3.53 21.25
N GLN A 17 -12.59 -3.85 20.51
CA GLN A 17 -13.91 -3.24 20.70
C GLN A 17 -14.74 -3.95 21.79
N GLY A 18 -14.17 -4.93 22.51
CA GLY A 18 -14.90 -5.71 23.51
C GLY A 18 -15.97 -6.63 22.92
N ASN A 19 -15.83 -6.98 21.63
CA ASN A 19 -16.75 -7.79 20.84
C ASN A 19 -18.22 -7.36 20.96
N PRO A 20 -18.60 -6.17 20.44
CA PRO A 20 -19.94 -5.60 20.65
C PRO A 20 -21.07 -6.51 20.16
N GLY A 21 -20.80 -7.30 19.12
CA GLY A 21 -21.76 -8.26 18.55
C GLY A 21 -21.90 -9.56 19.33
N LYS A 22 -21.07 -9.81 20.37
CA LYS A 22 -21.03 -11.02 21.22
C LYS A 22 -20.94 -12.36 20.48
N ARG A 23 -20.74 -12.35 19.16
CA ARG A 23 -20.56 -13.57 18.34
C ARG A 23 -19.18 -14.16 18.63
N PRO A 24 -19.01 -15.49 18.57
CA PRO A 24 -17.70 -16.12 18.67
C PRO A 24 -16.71 -15.48 17.69
N LEU A 25 -15.49 -15.21 18.18
CA LEU A 25 -14.41 -14.66 17.37
C LEU A 25 -13.86 -15.74 16.46
N ASN A 26 -13.47 -15.37 15.23
CA ASN A 26 -12.81 -16.29 14.33
C ASN A 26 -11.36 -16.48 14.81
N GLN A 27 -11.09 -17.59 15.49
CA GLN A 27 -9.76 -17.91 16.02
C GLN A 27 -8.78 -18.39 14.94
N HIS A 28 -9.28 -18.71 13.75
CA HIS A 28 -8.49 -19.28 12.65
C HIS A 28 -8.30 -18.26 11.51
N GLU A 29 -8.16 -16.98 11.85
CA GLU A 29 -7.78 -15.97 10.86
C GLU A 29 -6.33 -16.24 10.39
N PRO A 30 -6.05 -16.31 9.07
CA PRO A 30 -4.71 -16.45 8.56
C PRO A 30 -3.83 -15.28 9.01
N ILE A 31 -2.70 -15.59 9.65
CA ILE A 31 -1.66 -14.62 10.00
C ILE A 31 -0.53 -14.79 8.99
N PHE A 32 -0.28 -13.77 8.19
CA PHE A 32 0.80 -13.79 7.21
C PHE A 32 2.08 -13.24 7.83
N PRO A 33 3.25 -13.84 7.54
CA PRO A 33 4.51 -13.34 8.03
C PRO A 33 4.79 -11.94 7.47
N LYS A 34 5.41 -11.10 8.29
CA LYS A 34 5.96 -9.82 7.85
C LYS A 34 7.28 -10.04 7.11
N TYR A 35 7.79 -8.99 6.48
CA TYR A 35 9.11 -9.00 5.87
C TYR A 35 10.18 -8.69 6.93
N ASP A 36 11.21 -9.52 7.03
CA ASP A 36 12.40 -9.23 7.84
C ASP A 36 13.27 -8.15 7.18
N GLU A 37 13.38 -8.22 5.85
CA GLU A 37 14.08 -7.25 5.00
C GLU A 37 13.15 -6.64 3.97
N LEU A 38 13.42 -5.39 3.58
CA LEU A 38 12.58 -4.70 2.60
C LEU A 38 12.58 -5.42 1.25
N PRO A 39 11.42 -5.80 0.71
CA PRO A 39 11.34 -6.47 -0.59
C PRO A 39 11.80 -5.52 -1.71
N LYS A 40 12.47 -6.09 -2.71
CA LYS A 40 12.89 -5.35 -3.90
C LYS A 40 11.72 -5.19 -4.88
N PRO A 41 11.69 -4.10 -5.68
CA PRO A 41 10.69 -3.93 -6.73
C PRO A 41 10.72 -5.11 -7.72
N PRO A 42 9.55 -5.68 -8.09
CA PRO A 42 9.48 -6.71 -9.12
C PRO A 42 10.09 -6.26 -10.45
N ALA A 43 10.74 -7.19 -11.16
CA ALA A 43 11.49 -6.89 -12.37
C ALA A 43 10.62 -6.30 -13.50
N HIS A 44 9.37 -6.74 -13.59
CA HIS A 44 8.40 -6.34 -14.63
C HIS A 44 7.88 -4.90 -14.47
N LEU A 45 8.14 -4.24 -13.34
CA LEU A 45 7.69 -2.87 -13.12
C LEU A 45 8.41 -1.88 -14.04
N THR A 46 7.68 -0.89 -14.52
CA THR A 46 8.26 0.25 -15.26
C THR A 46 9.19 1.06 -14.34
N THR A 47 10.07 1.88 -14.92
CA THR A 47 11.01 2.70 -14.15
C THR A 47 10.31 3.61 -13.14
N LEU A 48 9.20 4.25 -13.52
CA LEU A 48 8.42 5.08 -12.59
C LEU A 48 7.74 4.24 -11.51
N ALA A 49 7.22 3.07 -11.86
CA ALA A 49 6.64 2.15 -10.90
C ALA A 49 7.68 1.62 -9.89
N LYS A 50 8.90 1.30 -10.32
CA LYS A 50 9.99 0.89 -9.42
C LYS A 50 10.37 1.98 -8.44
N LYS A 51 10.40 3.25 -8.89
CA LYS A 51 10.64 4.40 -8.02
C LYS A 51 9.54 4.55 -6.97
N GLU A 52 8.29 4.44 -7.38
CA GLU A 52 7.16 4.54 -6.46
C GLU A 52 7.13 3.39 -5.45
N PHE A 53 7.35 2.16 -5.92
CA PHE A 53 7.46 0.99 -5.07
C PHE A 53 8.53 1.18 -3.98
N SER A 54 9.72 1.65 -4.40
CA SER A 54 10.84 1.91 -3.48
C SER A 54 10.55 3.03 -2.49
N ARG A 55 9.61 3.94 -2.81
CA ARG A 55 9.15 5.01 -1.92
C ARG A 55 8.13 4.52 -0.90
N VAL A 56 7.16 3.69 -1.31
CA VAL A 56 6.03 3.31 -0.45
C VAL A 56 6.32 2.09 0.43
N VAL A 57 7.08 1.11 -0.05
CA VAL A 57 7.38 -0.12 0.70
C VAL A 57 8.02 0.16 2.06
N PRO A 58 9.06 1.02 2.18
CA PRO A 58 9.65 1.33 3.48
C PRO A 58 8.65 1.94 4.46
N LEU A 59 7.75 2.81 3.98
CA LEU A 59 6.73 3.46 4.80
C LEU A 59 5.69 2.45 5.30
N LEU A 60 5.24 1.54 4.43
CA LEU A 60 4.28 0.49 4.79
C LEU A 60 4.88 -0.56 5.73
N HIS A 61 6.18 -0.86 5.57
CA HIS A 61 6.92 -1.76 6.44
C HIS A 61 7.13 -1.14 7.83
N GLN A 62 7.58 0.12 7.91
CA GLN A 62 7.70 0.85 9.18
C GLN A 62 6.37 0.97 9.91
N ALA A 63 5.28 1.17 9.15
CA ALA A 63 3.94 1.17 9.71
C ALA A 63 3.45 -0.22 10.12
N GLY A 64 4.21 -1.30 9.94
CA GLY A 64 3.85 -2.66 10.36
C GLY A 64 2.63 -3.26 9.63
N ILE A 65 2.23 -2.67 8.50
CA ILE A 65 1.04 -3.07 7.71
C ILE A 65 1.42 -4.13 6.66
N LEU A 66 2.67 -4.10 6.16
CA LEU A 66 3.09 -4.93 5.04
C LEU A 66 3.39 -6.38 5.45
N THR A 67 2.65 -7.33 4.88
CA THR A 67 2.95 -8.77 4.98
C THR A 67 3.48 -9.34 3.66
N GLN A 68 3.99 -10.58 3.68
CA GLN A 68 4.58 -11.21 2.50
C GLN A 68 3.61 -11.35 1.32
N VAL A 69 2.32 -11.58 1.59
CA VAL A 69 1.30 -11.75 0.54
C VAL A 69 0.87 -10.45 -0.13
N ASP A 70 1.12 -9.31 0.51
CA ASP A 70 0.62 -8.01 0.08
C ASP A 70 1.46 -7.38 -1.05
N ILE A 71 2.65 -7.93 -1.31
CA ILE A 71 3.66 -7.28 -2.14
C ILE A 71 3.20 -7.07 -3.58
N ASN A 72 2.39 -7.98 -4.11
CA ASN A 72 1.83 -7.88 -5.44
C ASN A 72 0.79 -6.75 -5.54
N VAL A 73 0.08 -6.45 -4.45
CA VAL A 73 -0.86 -5.32 -4.41
C VAL A 73 -0.10 -4.00 -4.38
N VAL A 74 1.01 -3.93 -3.62
CA VAL A 74 1.90 -2.75 -3.65
C VAL A 74 2.56 -2.57 -5.02
N ALA A 75 2.94 -3.67 -5.69
CA ALA A 75 3.43 -3.64 -7.05
C ALA A 75 2.38 -3.13 -8.04
N ALA A 76 1.13 -3.60 -7.92
CA ALA A 76 0.01 -3.15 -8.75
C ALA A 76 -0.28 -1.65 -8.56
N TYR A 77 -0.32 -1.18 -7.31
CA TYR A 77 -0.42 0.25 -6.98
C TYR A 77 0.69 1.06 -7.66
N SER A 78 1.93 0.60 -7.52
CA SER A 78 3.10 1.28 -8.07
C SER A 78 3.08 1.29 -9.61
N GLN A 79 2.61 0.20 -10.23
CA GLN A 79 2.45 0.11 -11.68
C GLN A 79 1.38 1.07 -12.21
N ALA A 80 0.25 1.18 -11.48
CA ALA A 80 -0.80 2.14 -11.80
C ALA A 80 -0.29 3.58 -11.66
N PHE A 81 0.49 3.90 -10.62
CA PHE A 81 1.17 5.19 -10.48
C PHE A 81 2.06 5.51 -11.68
N GLY A 82 2.93 4.58 -12.08
CA GLY A 82 3.80 4.77 -13.23
C GLY A 82 3.02 5.06 -14.50
N ARG A 83 1.95 4.30 -14.75
CA ARG A 83 1.05 4.47 -15.90
C ARG A 83 0.35 5.83 -15.89
N TRP A 84 -0.15 6.25 -14.73
CA TRP A 84 -0.79 7.55 -14.55
C TRP A 84 0.18 8.69 -14.88
N VAL A 85 1.40 8.67 -14.31
CA VAL A 85 2.39 9.73 -14.54
C VAL A 85 2.79 9.82 -16.02
N ASP A 86 2.97 8.69 -16.71
CA ASP A 86 3.29 8.71 -18.14
C ASP A 86 2.12 9.23 -18.99
N ALA A 87 0.88 8.85 -18.67
CA ALA A 87 -0.30 9.36 -19.34
C ALA A 87 -0.48 10.87 -19.13
N GLU A 88 -0.30 11.38 -17.91
CA GLU A 88 -0.37 12.82 -17.62
C GLU A 88 0.70 13.62 -18.35
N LYS A 89 1.92 13.07 -18.49
CA LYS A 89 2.97 13.71 -19.30
C LYS A 89 2.56 13.82 -20.77
N ALA A 90 1.98 12.76 -21.33
CA ALA A 90 1.51 12.77 -22.71
C ALA A 90 0.36 13.78 -22.90
N ILE A 91 -0.60 13.83 -21.98
CA ILE A 91 -1.69 14.82 -21.99
C ILE A 91 -1.15 16.24 -21.90
N LYS A 92 -0.15 16.50 -21.06
CA LYS A 92 0.48 17.81 -20.93
C LYS A 92 1.13 18.28 -22.24
N ILE A 93 1.69 17.36 -23.01
CA ILE A 93 2.36 17.67 -24.28
C ILE A 93 1.35 17.82 -25.43
N HIS A 94 0.37 16.92 -25.51
CA HIS A 94 -0.50 16.76 -26.69
C HIS A 94 -1.93 17.30 -26.51
N GLY A 95 -2.26 17.81 -25.32
CA GLY A 95 -3.61 18.20 -24.94
C GLY A 95 -4.51 16.99 -24.62
N MET A 96 -5.75 17.26 -24.23
CA MET A 96 -6.74 16.22 -23.86
C MET A 96 -7.53 15.67 -25.05
N THR A 97 -7.53 16.38 -26.17
CA THR A 97 -8.31 16.05 -27.36
C THR A 97 -7.48 16.19 -28.63
N TYR A 98 -8.00 15.64 -29.72
CA TYR A 98 -7.48 15.84 -31.07
C TYR A 98 -8.65 15.91 -32.06
N GLU A 99 -8.42 16.58 -33.18
CA GLU A 99 -9.35 16.58 -34.31
C GLU A 99 -9.11 15.34 -35.16
N SER A 100 -10.17 14.57 -35.42
CA SER A 100 -10.14 13.41 -36.32
C SER A 100 -10.15 13.85 -37.79
N ASP A 101 -9.81 12.94 -38.69
CA ASP A 101 -9.86 13.17 -40.15
C ASP A 101 -11.25 13.58 -40.67
N LYS A 102 -12.30 13.41 -39.87
CA LYS A 102 -13.68 13.80 -40.17
C LYS A 102 -14.09 15.15 -39.55
N GLY A 103 -13.15 15.89 -38.97
CA GLY A 103 -13.38 17.19 -38.31
C GLY A 103 -14.00 17.11 -36.91
N ASN A 104 -14.21 15.91 -36.36
CA ASN A 104 -14.74 15.75 -35.00
C ASN A 104 -13.63 15.87 -33.96
N ILE A 105 -13.89 16.59 -32.86
CA ILE A 105 -13.01 16.64 -31.69
C ILE A 105 -13.24 15.40 -30.82
N ILE A 106 -12.22 14.59 -30.63
CA ILE A 106 -12.26 13.32 -29.89
C ILE A 106 -11.27 13.36 -28.72
N GLN A 107 -11.63 12.72 -27.62
CA GLN A 107 -10.76 12.54 -26.46
C GLN A 107 -9.57 11.64 -26.78
N ARG A 108 -8.39 12.03 -26.30
CA ARG A 108 -7.18 11.22 -26.39
C ARG A 108 -7.24 10.00 -25.46
N PRO A 109 -6.80 8.80 -25.90
CA PRO A 109 -6.81 7.58 -25.08
C PRO A 109 -6.10 7.73 -23.73
N GLU A 110 -5.05 8.55 -23.67
CA GLU A 110 -4.25 8.85 -22.50
C GLU A 110 -5.10 9.38 -21.35
N VAL A 111 -6.17 10.14 -21.65
CA VAL A 111 -7.08 10.64 -20.61
C VAL A 111 -7.85 9.49 -19.96
N GLY A 112 -8.28 8.51 -20.75
CA GLY A 112 -8.90 7.29 -20.24
C GLY A 112 -7.94 6.43 -19.42
N ILE A 113 -6.69 6.31 -19.89
CA ILE A 113 -5.63 5.59 -19.19
C ILE A 113 -5.31 6.23 -17.85
N ALA A 114 -5.13 7.56 -17.81
CA ALA A 114 -4.88 8.31 -16.59
C ALA A 114 -6.03 8.15 -15.59
N SER A 115 -7.28 8.30 -16.05
CA SER A 115 -8.48 8.15 -15.22
C SER A 115 -8.60 6.75 -14.59
N THR A 116 -8.38 5.70 -15.39
CA THR A 116 -8.42 4.32 -14.89
C THR A 116 -7.29 4.05 -13.91
N ALA A 117 -6.06 4.47 -14.23
CA ALA A 117 -4.91 4.31 -13.35
C ALA A 117 -5.11 5.00 -11.99
N MET A 118 -5.66 6.23 -11.97
CA MET A 118 -5.99 6.91 -10.71
C MET A 118 -7.01 6.15 -9.87
N LYS A 119 -8.04 5.57 -10.49
CA LYS A 119 -9.05 4.77 -9.78
C LYS A 119 -8.45 3.49 -9.19
N GLU A 120 -7.62 2.79 -9.96
CA GLU A 120 -6.88 1.62 -9.50
C GLU A 120 -5.97 1.98 -8.32
N MET A 121 -5.21 3.08 -8.43
CA MET A 121 -4.35 3.57 -7.36
C MET A 121 -5.12 3.83 -6.07
N VAL A 122 -6.25 4.56 -6.13
CA VAL A 122 -7.05 4.86 -4.94
C VAL A 122 -7.62 3.58 -4.32
N SER A 123 -8.03 2.61 -5.16
CA SER A 123 -8.51 1.31 -4.69
C SER A 123 -7.43 0.54 -3.93
N PHE A 124 -6.24 0.38 -4.51
CA PHE A 124 -5.14 -0.34 -3.84
C PHE A 124 -4.62 0.42 -2.62
N ALA A 125 -4.54 1.76 -2.68
CA ALA A 125 -4.14 2.61 -1.57
C ALA A 125 -5.08 2.46 -0.35
N ALA A 126 -6.37 2.22 -0.59
CA ALA A 126 -7.34 2.04 0.48
C ALA A 126 -7.14 0.76 1.29
N GLU A 127 -6.57 -0.29 0.69
CA GLU A 127 -6.26 -1.55 1.39
C GLU A 127 -5.10 -1.38 2.39
N PHE A 128 -4.19 -0.44 2.11
CA PHE A 128 -3.01 -0.16 2.95
C PHE A 128 -3.18 1.03 3.90
N GLY A 129 -4.35 1.65 3.99
CA GLY A 129 -4.53 2.84 4.84
C GLY A 129 -3.86 4.10 4.29
N MET A 130 -3.51 4.14 3.00
CA MET A 130 -2.82 5.28 2.41
C MET A 130 -3.77 6.46 2.15
N THR A 131 -5.08 6.24 2.19
CA THR A 131 -6.10 7.31 2.11
C THR A 131 -6.60 7.70 3.51
N PRO A 132 -6.92 8.99 3.77
CA PRO A 132 -7.39 9.41 5.10
C PRO A 132 -8.59 8.61 5.62
N SER A 133 -9.53 8.26 4.73
CA SER A 133 -10.72 7.48 5.08
C SER A 133 -10.44 5.99 5.37
N SER A 134 -9.37 5.42 4.81
CA SER A 134 -8.99 4.03 5.06
C SER A 134 -8.16 3.85 6.32
N ARG A 135 -7.40 4.87 6.76
CA ARG A 135 -6.55 4.81 7.96
C ARG A 135 -7.28 4.32 9.21
N SER A 136 -8.52 4.77 9.42
CA SER A 136 -9.33 4.39 10.59
C SER A 136 -9.66 2.90 10.66
N ARG A 137 -9.53 2.17 9.54
CA ARG A 137 -9.79 0.73 9.43
C ARG A 137 -8.53 -0.12 9.61
N ILE A 138 -7.36 0.47 9.41
CA ILE A 138 -6.08 -0.22 9.57
C ILE A 138 -5.64 -0.13 11.03
N LYS A 139 -5.37 -1.28 11.63
CA LYS A 139 -4.73 -1.36 12.94
C LYS A 139 -3.37 -1.98 12.80
N VAL A 140 -2.41 -1.30 13.40
CA VAL A 140 -1.03 -1.73 13.47
C VAL A 140 -0.78 -2.17 14.90
N GLU A 141 -0.36 -3.42 15.09
CA GLU A 141 0.30 -3.81 16.34
C GLU A 141 1.63 -3.05 16.39
N GLN A 142 1.79 -2.15 17.36
CA GLN A 142 3.05 -1.46 17.57
C GLN A 142 4.13 -2.52 17.75
N LEU A 143 5.14 -2.49 16.88
CA LEU A 143 6.34 -3.27 17.11
C LEU A 143 6.96 -2.69 18.37
N GLU A 144 6.92 -3.43 19.47
CA GLU A 144 7.74 -3.11 20.63
C GLU A 144 9.18 -3.04 20.12
N ASP A 145 9.79 -1.86 20.23
CA ASP A 145 11.22 -1.70 19.97
C ASP A 145 11.93 -2.72 20.85
N LYS A 146 12.45 -3.79 20.24
CA LYS A 146 13.34 -4.71 20.93
C LYS A 146 14.59 -3.93 21.28
N VAL A 147 14.57 -3.27 22.44
CA VAL A 147 15.75 -2.71 23.08
C VAL A 147 16.73 -3.85 23.20
N ASN A 148 17.79 -3.81 22.39
CA ASN A 148 18.81 -4.84 22.36
C ASN A 148 19.46 -4.90 23.75
N PRO A 149 19.27 -5.97 24.54
CA PRO A 149 19.75 -6.05 25.92
C PRO A 149 21.28 -5.93 26.03
N PHE A 150 21.99 -6.10 24.90
CA PHE A 150 23.44 -6.05 24.83
C PHE A 150 24.02 -4.64 24.65
N ALA A 151 23.20 -3.61 24.42
CA ALA A 151 23.69 -2.23 24.28
C ALA A 151 24.27 -1.65 25.59
N VAL A 152 23.91 -2.22 26.75
CA VAL A 152 24.33 -1.73 28.07
C VAL A 152 25.77 -2.18 28.43
N PHE A 153 26.30 -3.23 27.82
CA PHE A 153 27.54 -3.86 28.29
C PHE A 153 28.84 -3.32 27.66
N ILE A 154 28.77 -2.51 26.60
CA ILE A 154 29.97 -2.05 25.87
C ILE A 154 30.54 -0.71 26.40
N GLY A 155 29.85 -0.05 27.34
CA GLY A 155 30.26 1.27 27.87
C GLY A 155 31.28 1.26 29.02
N GLY A 156 31.67 0.11 29.57
CA GLY A 156 32.38 0.02 30.84
C GLY A 156 33.81 -0.53 30.77
N ALA A 157 34.71 0.04 29.98
CA ALA A 157 36.15 -0.31 30.06
C ALA A 157 37.10 0.80 29.58
N LYS A 158 37.40 1.77 30.46
CA LYS A 158 38.71 2.48 30.51
C LYS A 158 39.04 2.70 31.99
N LYS A 159 39.71 1.74 32.63
CA LYS A 159 41.17 1.70 32.93
C LYS A 159 41.70 2.94 33.66
N SER A 160 41.95 2.70 34.94
CA SER A 160 42.85 3.37 35.87
C SER A 160 44.11 3.97 35.24
N GLY A 161 44.38 5.21 35.63
CA GLY A 161 45.68 5.87 35.70
C GLY A 161 45.71 6.66 37.00
#